data_AF-A0A2P8FBF0-F1
#
_entry.id   AF-A0A2P8FBF0-F1
#
_cell.length_a   1.000
_cell.length_b   1.000
_cell.length_c   1.000
_cell.angle_alpha   90.00
_cell.angle_beta   90.00
_cell.angle_gamma   90.00
#
_symmetry.space_group_name_H-M   'P 1'
#
loop_
_entity.id
_entity.type
_entity.pdbx_description
1 polymer ?
#
loop_
_entity_poly.entity_id
_entity_poly.type
_entity_poly.pdbx_seq_one_letter_code
_entity_poly.pdbx_strand_id
1 'polypeptide(L)'
;MKRRKVKGKRCHSSWEHHELRIPAQLRLLSRLLGVPVHRMLQEFIDHVSMDICGRGDEQRSRALSYLQSTGYGRQRYSAEQLGELLEELNAQRREWPGYEQTHYDGVALDRYQVHRRHRLWSWYSRWRNSQKRPGQ
;
A
#
# COMPACT_ATOMS: atom_id res chain seq x y z
N MET A 1 -3.80 -0.59 47.70
CA MET A 1 -3.86 -1.11 46.32
C MET A 1 -2.96 -0.29 45.40
N LYS A 2 -1.88 -0.89 44.87
CA LYS A 2 -0.93 -0.23 43.94
C LYS A 2 -1.52 -0.22 42.52
N ARG A 3 -1.82 0.96 41.97
CA ARG A 3 -2.24 1.12 40.57
C ARG A 3 -1.04 0.90 39.64
N ARG A 4 -1.02 -0.22 38.91
CA ARG A 4 -0.06 -0.50 37.84
C ARG A 4 -0.28 0.49 36.68
N LYS A 5 0.70 1.35 36.41
CA LYS A 5 0.78 2.12 35.15
C LYS A 5 1.08 1.15 34.00
N VAL A 6 0.08 0.86 33.18
CA VAL A 6 0.29 0.21 31.88
C VAL A 6 0.92 1.25 30.95
N LYS A 7 2.23 1.17 30.73
CA LYS A 7 2.90 1.89 29.64
C LYS A 7 2.40 1.31 28.33
N GLY A 8 1.34 1.89 27.77
CA GLY A 8 1.00 1.72 26.36
C GLY A 8 2.17 2.24 25.54
N LYS A 9 2.96 1.34 24.95
CA LYS A 9 3.93 1.70 23.92
C LYS A 9 3.13 2.27 22.75
N ARG A 10 3.08 3.60 22.64
CA ARG A 10 2.63 4.27 21.43
C ARG A 10 3.62 3.90 20.33
N CYS A 11 3.20 3.06 19.40
CA CYS A 11 3.87 2.92 18.11
C CYS A 11 3.76 4.27 17.41
N HIS A 12 4.79 5.10 17.53
CA HIS A 12 4.97 6.26 16.66
C HIS A 12 5.39 5.75 15.29
N SER A 13 4.43 5.51 14.40
CA SER A 13 4.73 5.50 12.96
C SER A 13 4.86 6.95 12.53
N SER A 14 6.08 7.48 12.55
CA SER A 14 6.42 8.76 11.94
C SER A 14 6.38 8.58 10.43
N TRP A 15 5.21 8.76 9.81
CA TRP A 15 5.12 8.94 8.36
C TRP A 15 5.58 10.36 8.07
N GLU A 16 6.68 10.51 7.33
CA GLU A 16 7.20 11.82 6.91
C GLU A 16 6.17 12.51 6.02
N HIS A 17 5.69 13.69 6.44
CA HIS A 17 4.81 14.53 5.64
C HIS A 17 5.61 15.14 4.49
N HIS A 18 5.51 14.53 3.30
CA HIS A 18 6.09 15.08 2.08
C HIS A 18 5.04 15.86 1.31
N GLU A 19 5.29 17.14 1.07
CA GLU A 19 4.46 17.94 0.15
C GLU A 19 4.82 17.59 -1.30
N LEU A 20 3.88 16.97 -2.01
CA LEU A 20 4.02 16.74 -3.45
C LEU A 20 3.87 18.05 -4.22
N ARG A 21 4.92 18.46 -4.93
CA ARG A 21 4.87 19.61 -5.84
C ARG A 21 4.08 19.24 -7.09
N ILE A 22 2.77 19.49 -7.07
CA ILE A 22 1.89 19.21 -8.21
C ILE A 22 2.16 20.21 -9.36
N PRO A 23 2.49 19.75 -10.59
CA PRO A 23 2.70 20.62 -11.75
C PRO A 23 1.42 21.34 -12.19
N ALA A 24 1.56 22.53 -12.78
CA ALA A 24 0.42 23.32 -13.26
C ALA A 24 -0.39 22.58 -14.35
N GLN A 25 0.28 21.80 -15.19
CA GLN A 25 -0.31 20.99 -16.25
C GLN A 25 -1.31 19.97 -15.68
N LEU A 26 -0.93 19.27 -14.60
CA LEU A 26 -1.80 18.30 -13.95
C LEU A 26 -2.98 18.99 -13.26
N ARG A 27 -2.77 20.18 -12.68
CA ARG A 27 -3.87 20.98 -12.12
C ARG A 27 -4.85 21.43 -13.20
N LEU A 28 -4.35 21.87 -14.36
CA LEU A 28 -5.20 22.24 -15.49
C LEU A 28 -6.00 21.03 -15.96
N LEU A 29 -5.34 19.88 -16.15
CA LEU A 29 -6.00 18.63 -16.54
C LEU A 29 -7.09 18.23 -15.52
N SER A 30 -6.80 18.32 -14.22
CA SER A 30 -7.77 18.02 -13.15
C SER A 30 -9.03 18.89 -13.24
N ARG A 31 -8.88 20.16 -13.60
CA ARG A 31 -10.01 21.08 -13.79
C ARG A 31 -10.82 20.73 -15.03
N LEU A 32 -10.14 20.44 -16.13
CA LEU A 32 -10.79 20.05 -17.40
C LEU A 32 -11.57 18.74 -17.27
N LEU A 33 -11.02 17.76 -16.54
CA LEU A 33 -11.66 16.47 -16.30
C LEU A 33 -12.71 16.49 -15.18
N GLY A 34 -12.80 17.57 -14.39
CA GLY A 34 -13.68 17.64 -13.22
C GLY A 34 -13.31 16.66 -12.09
N VAL A 35 -12.06 16.18 -12.06
CA VAL A 35 -11.58 15.21 -11.07
C VAL A 35 -10.46 15.84 -10.25
N PRO A 36 -10.54 15.90 -8.91
CA PRO A 36 -9.47 16.46 -8.08
C PRO A 36 -8.15 15.69 -8.20
N VAL A 37 -7.01 16.40 -8.21
CA VAL A 37 -5.66 15.78 -8.31
C VAL A 37 -5.43 14.73 -7.21
N HIS A 38 -5.81 15.02 -5.97
CA HIS A 38 -5.60 14.09 -4.86
C HIS A 38 -6.31 12.75 -5.09
N ARG A 39 -7.48 12.77 -5.76
CA ARG A 39 -8.22 11.55 -6.09
C ARG A 39 -7.49 10.73 -7.16
N MET A 40 -6.99 11.37 -8.22
CA MET A 40 -6.20 10.68 -9.25
C MET A 40 -4.95 10.02 -8.67
N LEU A 41 -4.25 10.76 -7.79
CA LEU A 41 -3.04 10.24 -7.14
C LEU A 41 -3.37 9.12 -6.16
N GLN A 42 -4.45 9.25 -5.38
CA GLN A 42 -4.87 8.21 -4.46
C GLN A 42 -5.23 6.93 -5.20
N GLU A 43 -5.98 7.00 -6.30
CA GLU A 43 -6.32 5.82 -7.12
C GLU A 43 -5.05 5.12 -7.64
N PHE A 44 -4.07 5.89 -8.14
CA PHE A 44 -2.78 5.32 -8.56
C PHE A 44 -2.01 4.68 -7.39
N ILE A 45 -1.98 5.32 -6.22
CA ILE A 45 -1.34 4.78 -5.01
C ILE A 45 -2.02 3.48 -4.58
N ASP A 46 -3.34 3.43 -4.63
CA ASP A 46 -4.12 2.23 -4.28
C ASP A 46 -3.83 1.09 -5.26
N HIS A 47 -3.69 1.37 -6.56
CA HIS A 47 -3.26 0.39 -7.56
C HIS A 47 -1.87 -0.16 -7.28
N VAL A 48 -0.87 0.72 -7.09
CA VAL A 48 0.52 0.32 -6.87
C VAL A 48 0.73 -0.43 -5.55
N SER A 49 -0.02 -0.03 -4.51
CA SER A 49 0.12 -0.62 -3.18
C SER A 49 -0.67 -1.92 -2.97
N MET A 50 -1.30 -2.45 -4.02
CA MET A 50 -2.21 -3.59 -3.95
C MET A 50 -3.30 -3.38 -2.89
N ASP A 51 -3.85 -2.16 -2.78
CA ASP A 51 -4.93 -1.86 -1.85
C ASP A 51 -6.28 -2.30 -2.45
N ILE A 52 -7.25 -2.60 -1.59
CA ILE A 52 -8.59 -3.01 -2.00
C ILE A 52 -9.41 -1.86 -2.59
N CYS A 53 -9.06 -0.63 -2.24
CA CYS A 53 -9.63 0.57 -2.83
C CYS A 53 -9.27 0.74 -4.31
N GLY A 54 -8.18 0.11 -4.76
CA GLY A 54 -7.73 0.15 -6.15
C GLY A 54 -8.66 -0.66 -7.06
N ARG A 55 -9.61 0.01 -7.70
CA ARG A 55 -10.56 -0.61 -8.64
C ARG A 55 -9.97 -0.79 -10.04
N GLY A 56 -10.33 -1.88 -10.72
CA GLY A 56 -9.96 -2.14 -12.11
C GLY A 56 -8.63 -2.88 -12.24
N ASP A 57 -8.71 -4.15 -12.64
CA ASP A 57 -7.54 -5.02 -12.77
C ASP A 57 -6.60 -4.58 -13.89
N GLU A 58 -7.15 -4.02 -14.97
CA GLU A 58 -6.38 -3.46 -16.08
C GLU A 58 -5.60 -2.21 -15.66
N GLN A 59 -6.25 -1.28 -14.94
CA GLN A 59 -5.60 -0.07 -14.42
C GLN A 59 -4.49 -0.44 -13.45
N ARG A 60 -4.73 -1.43 -12.58
CA ARG A 60 -3.71 -1.96 -11.68
C ARG A 60 -2.53 -2.53 -12.46
N SER A 61 -2.78 -3.38 -13.46
CA SER A 61 -1.73 -3.96 -14.31
C SER A 61 -0.89 -2.87 -14.99
N ARG A 62 -1.53 -1.81 -15.51
CA ARG A 62 -0.82 -0.66 -16.11
C ARG A 62 0.01 0.12 -15.10
N ALA A 63 -0.52 0.37 -13.91
CA ALA A 63 0.21 1.08 -12.85
C ALA A 63 1.45 0.30 -12.39
N LEU A 64 1.33 -1.03 -12.25
CA LEU A 64 2.45 -1.90 -11.91
C LEU A 64 3.48 -1.98 -13.04
N SER A 65 3.03 -2.07 -14.29
CA SER A 65 3.92 -2.04 -15.46
C SER A 65 4.71 -0.73 -15.52
N TYR A 66 4.05 0.41 -15.27
CA TYR A 66 4.71 1.70 -15.15
C TYR A 66 5.76 1.68 -14.03
N LEU A 67 5.40 1.23 -12.82
CA LEU A 67 6.33 1.12 -11.69
C LEU A 67 7.56 0.26 -12.02
N GLN A 68 7.38 -0.89 -12.64
CA GLN A 68 8.48 -1.77 -13.03
C GLN A 68 9.39 -1.14 -14.09
N SER A 69 8.82 -0.29 -14.96
CA SER A 69 9.56 0.43 -15.99
C SER A 69 10.42 1.59 -15.45
N THR A 70 10.04 2.20 -14.32
CA THR A 70 10.82 3.34 -13.75
C THR A 70 12.20 2.91 -13.22
N GLY A 71 12.40 1.62 -12.98
CA GLY A 71 13.65 1.09 -12.45
C GLY A 71 13.87 1.32 -10.96
N TYR A 72 12.85 1.77 -10.22
CA TYR A 72 12.93 1.88 -8.77
C TYR A 72 13.23 0.54 -8.12
N GLY A 73 14.14 0.55 -7.13
CA GLY A 73 14.51 -0.65 -6.39
C GLY A 73 15.40 -1.64 -7.15
N ARG A 74 15.74 -1.41 -8.43
CA ARG A 74 16.57 -2.34 -9.23
C ARG A 74 17.98 -2.57 -8.70
N GLN A 75 18.49 -1.67 -7.87
CA GLN A 75 19.77 -1.86 -7.16
C GLN A 75 19.70 -2.96 -6.08
N ARG A 76 18.49 -3.34 -5.65
CA ARG A 76 18.24 -4.32 -4.59
C ARG A 76 17.46 -5.55 -5.05
N TYR A 77 16.61 -5.41 -6.04
CA TYR A 77 15.71 -6.47 -6.50
C TYR A 77 15.80 -6.61 -8.01
N SER A 78 15.87 -7.85 -8.51
CA SER A 78 15.59 -8.13 -9.92
C SER A 78 14.12 -7.84 -10.25
N ALA A 79 13.78 -7.84 -11.54
CA ALA A 79 12.39 -7.65 -11.96
C ALA A 79 11.50 -8.78 -11.44
N GLU A 80 12.01 -10.01 -11.43
CA GLU A 80 11.33 -11.20 -10.92
C GLU A 80 11.08 -11.08 -9.42
N GLN A 81 12.11 -10.72 -8.64
CA GLN A 81 11.98 -10.52 -7.19
C GLN A 81 11.00 -9.40 -6.83
N LEU A 82 10.97 -8.32 -7.63
CA LEU A 82 9.98 -7.27 -7.46
C LEU A 82 8.56 -7.78 -7.78
N GLY A 83 8.42 -8.62 -8.80
CA GLY A 83 7.17 -9.31 -9.12
C GLY A 83 6.69 -10.21 -7.98
N GLU A 84 7.58 -10.99 -7.39
CA GLU A 84 7.27 -11.83 -6.22
C GLU A 84 6.78 -11.01 -5.03
N LEU A 85 7.46 -9.89 -4.71
CA LEU A 85 7.02 -8.98 -3.65
C LEU A 85 5.61 -8.44 -3.90
N LEU A 86 5.30 -8.07 -5.14
CA LEU A 86 3.98 -7.57 -5.52
C LEU A 86 2.91 -8.67 -5.40
N GLU A 87 3.21 -9.90 -5.81
CA GLU A 87 2.27 -11.02 -5.65
C GLU A 87 2.06 -11.40 -4.19
N GLU A 88 3.09 -11.33 -3.34
CA GLU A 88 2.93 -11.52 -1.89
C GLU A 88 1.99 -10.46 -1.29
N LEU A 89 2.13 -9.19 -1.67
CA LEU A 89 1.21 -8.12 -1.25
C LEU A 89 -0.22 -8.36 -1.75
N ASN A 90 -0.36 -8.81 -3.00
CA ASN A 90 -1.64 -9.17 -3.58
C ASN A 90 -2.31 -10.35 -2.84
N ALA A 91 -1.52 -11.35 -2.42
CA ALA A 91 -2.00 -12.44 -1.58
C ALA A 91 -2.49 -11.92 -0.21
N GLN A 92 -1.76 -10.99 0.42
CA GLN A 92 -2.22 -10.35 1.66
C GLN A 92 -3.56 -9.62 1.48
N ARG A 93 -3.79 -8.99 0.32
CA ARG A 93 -5.08 -8.39 -0.02
C ARG A 93 -6.18 -9.46 -0.12
N ARG A 94 -5.91 -10.59 -0.78
CA ARG A 94 -6.87 -11.71 -0.99
C ARG A 94 -7.25 -12.43 0.31
N GLU A 95 -6.38 -12.40 1.33
CA GLU A 95 -6.68 -12.96 2.66
C GLU A 95 -7.75 -12.18 3.45
N TRP A 96 -8.11 -10.97 3.03
CA TRP A 96 -9.16 -10.20 3.67
C TRP A 96 -10.52 -10.90 3.50
N PRO A 97 -11.27 -11.21 4.58
CA PRO A 97 -12.55 -11.91 4.46
C PRO A 97 -13.61 -11.18 3.63
N GLY A 98 -13.49 -9.86 3.49
CA GLY A 98 -14.37 -9.08 2.64
C GLY A 98 -13.91 -8.99 1.19
N TYR A 99 -12.85 -9.68 0.76
CA TYR A 99 -12.21 -9.45 -0.55
C TYR A 99 -13.19 -9.40 -1.74
N GLU A 100 -14.15 -10.31 -1.76
CA GLU A 100 -15.19 -10.43 -2.82
C GLU A 100 -16.30 -9.36 -2.72
N GLN A 101 -16.25 -8.45 -1.73
CA GLN A 101 -17.22 -7.38 -1.61
C GLN A 101 -17.10 -6.41 -2.77
N THR A 102 -18.23 -6.17 -3.43
CA THR A 102 -18.36 -5.19 -4.51
C THR A 102 -18.47 -3.74 -3.99
N HIS A 103 -18.77 -3.58 -2.70
CA HIS A 103 -18.90 -2.28 -2.04
C HIS A 103 -18.35 -2.32 -0.62
N TYR A 104 -17.60 -1.27 -0.27
CA TYR A 104 -17.05 -1.05 1.06
C TYR A 104 -17.64 0.24 1.63
N ASP A 105 -18.43 0.12 2.69
CA ASP A 105 -18.83 1.26 3.48
C ASP A 105 -17.71 1.67 4.46
N GLY A 106 -17.92 2.74 5.23
CA GLY A 106 -16.93 3.24 6.18
C GLY A 106 -16.52 2.20 7.24
N VAL A 107 -17.46 1.36 7.70
CA VAL A 107 -17.19 0.35 8.72
C VAL A 107 -16.39 -0.82 8.13
N ALA A 108 -16.74 -1.27 6.94
CA ALA A 108 -16.02 -2.31 6.21
C ALA A 108 -14.59 -1.85 5.87
N LEU A 109 -14.43 -0.60 5.44
CA LEU A 109 -13.13 0.00 5.16
C LEU A 109 -12.28 0.09 6.44
N ASP A 110 -12.83 0.55 7.56
CA ASP A 110 -12.12 0.61 8.83
C ASP A 110 -11.63 -0.77 9.29
N ARG A 111 -12.49 -1.79 9.17
CA ARG A 111 -12.10 -3.17 9.49
C ARG A 111 -11.00 -3.67 8.57
N TYR A 112 -11.09 -3.39 7.27
CA TYR A 112 -10.04 -3.71 6.31
C TYR A 112 -8.72 -3.03 6.69
N GLN A 113 -8.72 -1.74 7.02
CA GLN A 113 -7.51 -1.01 7.39
C GLN A 113 -6.85 -1.60 8.65
N VAL A 114 -7.65 -1.99 9.65
CA VAL A 114 -7.15 -2.68 10.85
C VAL A 114 -6.54 -4.04 10.50
N HIS A 115 -7.23 -4.85 9.70
CA HIS A 115 -6.75 -6.15 9.25
C HIS A 115 -5.46 -6.04 8.44
N ARG A 116 -5.46 -5.17 7.43
CA ARG A 116 -4.32 -4.89 6.55
C ARG A 116 -3.10 -4.49 7.36
N ARG A 117 -3.24 -3.56 8.30
CA ARG A 117 -2.13 -3.13 9.17
C ARG A 117 -1.51 -4.29 9.94
N HIS A 118 -2.34 -5.16 10.53
CA HIS A 118 -1.85 -6.32 11.28
C HIS A 118 -1.15 -7.32 10.36
N ARG A 119 -1.80 -7.71 9.26
CA ARG A 119 -1.27 -8.67 8.29
C ARG A 119 0.02 -8.20 7.63
N LEU A 120 0.06 -6.97 7.12
CA LEU A 120 1.26 -6.40 6.50
C LEU A 120 2.42 -6.31 7.48
N TRP A 121 2.16 -5.95 8.73
CA TRP A 121 3.21 -5.91 9.75
C TRP A 121 3.77 -7.31 10.05
N SER A 122 2.90 -8.31 10.19
CA SER A 122 3.32 -9.71 10.38
C SER A 122 4.08 -10.25 9.16
N TRP A 123 3.61 -9.97 7.95
CA TRP A 123 4.27 -10.33 6.70
C TRP A 123 5.66 -9.69 6.61
N TYR A 124 5.74 -8.36 6.76
CA TYR A 124 7.00 -7.61 6.68
C TYR A 124 8.00 -8.09 7.73
N SER A 125 7.54 -8.40 8.95
CA SER A 125 8.40 -8.93 10.01
C SER A 125 8.98 -10.29 9.65
N ARG A 126 8.18 -11.19 9.07
CA ARG A 126 8.64 -12.51 8.57
C ARG A 126 9.63 -12.35 7.42
N TRP A 127 9.26 -11.55 6.41
CA TRP A 127 10.11 -11.26 5.26
C TRP A 127 11.44 -10.65 5.70
N ARG A 128 11.43 -9.62 6.53
CA ARG A 128 12.67 -8.98 7.03
C ARG A 128 13.57 -9.97 7.78
N ASN A 129 12.99 -10.92 8.50
CA ASN A 129 13.75 -11.94 9.22
C ASN A 129 14.32 -13.01 8.26
N SER A 130 13.64 -13.36 7.17
CA SER A 130 14.20 -14.26 6.15
C SER A 130 15.36 -13.60 5.41
N GLN A 131 15.29 -12.30 5.14
CA GLN A 131 16.39 -11.53 4.54
C GLN A 131 17.64 -11.42 5.42
N LYS A 132 17.52 -11.63 6.74
CA LYS A 132 18.66 -11.65 7.69
C LYS A 132 19.34 -13.01 7.80
N ARG A 133 18.81 -14.05 7.14
CA ARG A 133 19.39 -15.39 7.13
C ARG A 133 20.15 -15.74 5.84
N PRO A 134 21.04 -14.90 5.27
CA PRO A 134 22.10 -15.41 4.44
C PRO A 134 23.27 -15.82 5.34
N GLY A 135 23.39 -17.13 5.64
CA GLY A 135 24.58 -17.72 6.27
C GLY A 135 24.58 -17.85 7.80
N GLN A 136 23.74 -18.74 8.34
CA GLN A 136 24.22 -19.67 9.37
C GLN A 136 24.50 -21.01 8.70
#